data_AF-A0A2S8Z572-F1
#
_entry.id   AF-A0A2S8Z572-F1
#
_cell.length_a   1.000
_cell.length_b   1.000
_cell.length_c   1.000
_cell.angle_alpha   90.00
_cell.angle_beta   90.00
_cell.angle_gamma   90.00
#
_symmetry.space_group_name_H-M   'P 1'
#
loop_
_entity.id
_entity.type
_entity.pdbx_description
1 polymer ?
#
loop_
_entity_poly.entity_id
_entity_poly.type
_entity_poly.pdbx_seq_one_letter_code
_entity_poly.pdbx_strand_id
1 'polypeptide(L)'
;MRFTGGDFAAGAVTAWVLFLILHQLALLVPLWGYGIAGLAYTLPWSAGALLLGSPLAYLLGWTLRRQPSIAVHLVAFSLFGAIIGLGTTALALAMPPPWGLGIGFGSDLTPAVIVAASAVPAVALGWWAAARSALLDDKRSADSA
;
A
#
# COMPACT_ATOMS: atom_id res chain seq x y z
N MET A 1 -18.71 -7.19 12.46
CA MET A 1 -17.64 -6.25 12.12
C MET A 1 -18.15 -4.85 11.94
N ARG A 2 -18.07 -4.07 13.02
CA ARG A 2 -18.05 -2.62 12.90
C ARG A 2 -16.63 -2.22 12.50
N PHE A 3 -16.36 -2.16 11.19
CA PHE A 3 -15.10 -1.64 10.70
C PHE A 3 -15.07 -0.14 11.00
N THR A 4 -14.28 0.30 11.99
CA THR A 4 -14.26 1.70 12.40
C THR A 4 -13.29 2.51 11.55
N GLY A 5 -13.42 3.84 11.59
CA GLY A 5 -12.45 4.73 10.92
C GLY A 5 -11.04 4.59 11.51
N GLY A 6 -10.92 4.24 12.80
CA GLY A 6 -9.64 3.98 13.45
C GLY A 6 -8.95 2.73 12.91
N ASP A 7 -9.70 1.64 12.72
CA ASP A 7 -9.19 0.39 12.13
C ASP A 7 -8.72 0.60 10.69
N PHE A 8 -9.47 1.42 9.94
CA PHE A 8 -9.08 1.83 8.60
C PHE A 8 -7.76 2.61 8.59
N ALA A 9 -7.63 3.63 9.45
CA ALA A 9 -6.43 4.45 9.53
C ALA A 9 -5.21 3.62 9.96
N ALA A 10 -5.36 2.73 10.95
CA ALA A 10 -4.31 1.82 11.39
C ALA A 10 -3.87 0.87 10.27
N GLY A 11 -4.82 0.30 9.52
CA GLY A 11 -4.54 -0.56 8.37
C GLY A 11 -3.81 0.19 7.25
N ALA A 12 -4.26 1.40 6.92
CA ALA A 12 -3.62 2.24 5.91
C ALA A 12 -2.18 2.63 6.28
N VAL A 13 -1.95 3.05 7.53
CA VAL A 13 -0.60 3.39 8.03
C VAL A 13 0.30 2.16 8.03
N THR A 14 -0.20 1.02 8.51
CA THR A 14 0.57 -0.23 8.56
C THR A 14 0.94 -0.70 7.15
N ALA A 15 0.00 -0.67 6.21
CA ALA A 15 0.25 -0.99 4.80
C ALA A 15 1.30 -0.05 4.19
N TRP A 16 1.23 1.25 4.49
CA TRP A 16 2.19 2.24 4.00
C TRP A 16 3.60 2.02 4.58
N VAL A 17 3.73 1.78 5.88
CA VAL A 17 5.01 1.49 6.52
C VAL A 17 5.61 0.20 5.98
N LEU A 18 4.81 -0.86 5.84
CA LEU A 18 5.26 -2.12 5.24
C LEU A 18 5.69 -1.93 3.78
N PHE A 19 4.97 -1.10 3.02
CA PHE A 19 5.35 -0.76 1.65
C PHE A 19 6.72 -0.09 1.63
N LEU A 20 6.95 0.91 2.48
CA LEU A 20 8.24 1.58 2.56
C LEU A 20 9.37 0.59 2.91
N ILE A 21 9.17 -0.29 3.87
CA ILE A 21 10.18 -1.29 4.24
C ILE A 21 10.46 -2.24 3.07
N LEU A 22 9.43 -2.88 2.53
CA LEU A 22 9.58 -3.88 1.47
C LEU A 22 10.12 -3.27 0.19
N HIS A 23 9.67 -2.07 -0.15
CA HIS A 23 10.12 -1.35 -1.33
C HIS A 23 11.58 -0.93 -1.21
N GLN A 24 12.02 -0.50 -0.03
CA GLN A 24 13.43 -0.18 0.17
C GLN A 24 14.32 -1.43 0.15
N LEU A 25 13.88 -2.53 0.75
CA LEU A 25 14.59 -3.80 0.63
C LEU A 25 14.68 -4.26 -0.83
N ALA A 26 13.60 -4.10 -1.60
CA ALA A 26 13.58 -4.42 -3.03
C ALA A 26 14.49 -3.50 -3.86
N LEU A 27 14.66 -2.24 -3.44
CA LEU A 27 15.54 -1.26 -4.08
C LEU A 27 17.01 -1.41 -3.68
N LEU A 28 17.33 -2.00 -2.51
CA LEU A 28 18.72 -2.24 -2.09
C LEU A 28 19.48 -3.11 -3.08
N VAL A 29 18.80 -4.11 -3.66
CA VAL A 29 19.40 -5.02 -4.64
C VAL A 29 19.81 -4.27 -5.91
N PRO A 30 18.94 -3.58 -6.67
CA PRO A 30 19.33 -2.91 -7.91
C PRO A 30 20.12 -1.61 -7.73
N LEU A 31 19.97 -0.91 -6.60
CA LEU A 31 20.59 0.41 -6.40
C LEU A 31 21.90 0.36 -5.59
N TRP A 32 22.48 -0.81 -5.33
CA TRP A 32 23.86 -0.96 -4.79
C TRP A 32 24.16 -0.08 -3.54
N GLY A 33 23.14 0.23 -2.71
CA GLY A 33 23.30 1.04 -1.50
C GLY A 33 22.85 2.51 -1.57
N TYR A 34 22.30 3.00 -2.69
CA TYR A 34 21.67 4.34 -2.77
C TYR A 34 20.30 4.43 -2.06
N GLY A 35 20.04 3.61 -1.05
CA GLY A 35 18.75 3.48 -0.39
C GLY A 35 18.21 4.80 0.18
N ILE A 36 19.09 5.68 0.68
CA ILE A 36 18.69 6.99 1.21
C ILE A 36 18.16 7.91 0.10
N ALA A 37 18.84 7.95 -1.05
CA ALA A 37 18.38 8.72 -2.20
C ALA A 37 17.05 8.16 -2.74
N GLY A 38 16.94 6.83 -2.84
CA GLY A 38 15.68 6.16 -3.15
C GLY A 38 14.56 6.52 -2.19
N LEU A 39 14.83 6.59 -0.88
CA LEU A 39 13.87 7.02 0.15
C LEU A 39 13.40 8.45 -0.05
N ALA A 40 14.31 9.37 -0.36
CA ALA A 40 13.97 10.78 -0.59
C ALA A 40 13.02 10.96 -1.78
N TYR A 41 13.14 10.13 -2.82
CA TYR A 41 12.22 10.15 -3.96
C TYR A 41 10.93 9.36 -3.71
N THR A 42 11.00 8.19 -3.06
CA THR A 42 9.83 7.34 -2.82
C THR A 42 8.88 7.94 -1.79
N LEU A 43 9.38 8.65 -0.77
CA LEU A 43 8.57 9.20 0.31
C LEU A 43 7.47 10.16 -0.20
N PRO A 44 7.78 11.23 -0.96
CA PRO A 44 6.77 12.16 -1.46
C PRO A 44 5.70 11.47 -2.32
N TRP A 45 6.13 10.57 -3.20
CA TRP A 45 5.23 9.83 -4.09
C TRP A 45 4.32 8.87 -3.33
N SER A 46 4.88 8.12 -2.38
CA SER A 46 4.10 7.18 -1.55
C SER A 46 3.14 7.90 -0.60
N ALA A 47 3.53 9.07 -0.07
CA ALA A 47 2.65 9.91 0.74
C ALA A 47 1.51 10.48 -0.11
N GLY A 48 1.78 10.95 -1.33
CA GLY A 48 0.75 11.37 -2.27
C GLY A 48 -0.21 10.23 -2.63
N ALA A 49 0.33 9.03 -2.88
CA ALA A 49 -0.45 7.82 -3.13
C ALA A 49 -1.34 7.44 -1.93
N LEU A 50 -0.84 7.59 -0.71
CA LEU A 50 -1.60 7.34 0.52
C LEU A 50 -2.72 8.38 0.69
N LEU A 51 -2.42 9.66 0.47
CA LEU A 51 -3.39 10.74 0.60
C LEU A 51 -4.51 10.63 -0.44
N LEU A 52 -4.19 10.31 -1.69
CA LEU A 52 -5.17 10.12 -2.76
C LEU A 52 -5.87 8.76 -2.67
N GLY A 53 -5.14 7.74 -2.25
CA GLY A 53 -5.63 6.37 -2.16
C GLY A 53 -6.49 6.12 -0.92
N SER A 54 -6.25 6.82 0.19
CA SER A 54 -6.98 6.56 1.44
C SER A 54 -8.49 6.82 1.36
N PRO A 55 -9.01 7.89 0.71
CA PRO A 55 -10.45 8.05 0.55
C PRO A 55 -11.06 6.95 -0.32
N LEU A 56 -10.35 6.52 -1.38
CA LEU A 56 -10.79 5.45 -2.27
C LEU A 56 -10.78 4.08 -1.58
N ALA A 57 -9.74 3.79 -0.79
CA ALA A 57 -9.65 2.59 0.04
C ALA A 57 -10.74 2.58 1.11
N TYR A 58 -11.09 3.75 1.67
CA TYR A 58 -12.20 3.86 2.62
C TYR A 58 -13.54 3.52 1.97
N LEU A 59 -13.80 4.07 0.77
CA LEU A 59 -14.99 3.74 -0.01
C LEU A 59 -15.03 2.25 -0.36
N LEU A 60 -13.90 1.67 -0.74
CA LEU A 60 -13.78 0.23 -1.00
C LEU A 60 -14.14 -0.58 0.25
N GLY A 61 -13.53 -0.29 1.40
CA GLY A 61 -13.87 -0.94 2.67
C GLY A 61 -15.35 -0.76 3.05
N TRP A 62 -15.90 0.44 2.83
CA TRP A 62 -17.31 0.73 3.07
C TRP A 62 -18.25 -0.11 2.20
N THR A 63 -17.92 -0.31 0.93
CA THR A 63 -18.70 -1.16 0.01
C THR A 63 -18.61 -2.63 0.38
N LEU A 64 -17.45 -3.07 0.86
CA LEU A 64 -17.19 -4.45 1.27
C LEU A 64 -17.70 -4.77 2.69
N ARG A 65 -18.19 -3.80 3.47
CA ARG A 65 -18.65 -4.01 4.85
C ARG A 65 -19.72 -5.09 5.04
N ARG A 66 -20.46 -5.42 3.98
CA ARG A 66 -21.50 -6.46 3.99
C ARG A 66 -20.96 -7.85 3.64
N GLN A 67 -19.72 -7.94 3.17
CA GLN A 67 -19.10 -9.18 2.77
C GLN A 67 -18.47 -9.88 3.99
N PRO A 68 -18.88 -11.11 4.32
CA PRO A 68 -18.31 -11.83 5.47
C PRO A 68 -16.95 -12.47 5.16
N SER A 69 -16.54 -12.52 3.89
CA SER A 69 -15.32 -13.21 3.47
C SER A 69 -14.07 -12.32 3.61
N ILE A 70 -13.12 -12.77 4.43
CA ILE A 70 -11.79 -12.15 4.57
C ILE A 70 -11.03 -12.21 3.24
N ALA A 71 -11.16 -13.31 2.50
CA ALA A 71 -10.46 -13.49 1.22
C ALA A 71 -10.86 -12.40 0.20
N VAL A 72 -12.14 -12.01 0.17
CA VAL A 72 -12.63 -10.94 -0.71
C VAL A 72 -11.99 -9.60 -0.34
N HIS A 73 -11.87 -9.30 0.96
CA HIS A 73 -11.19 -8.07 1.42
C HIS A 73 -9.72 -8.07 1.02
N LEU A 74 -9.00 -9.17 1.23
CA LEU A 74 -7.59 -9.29 0.86
C LEU A 74 -7.39 -9.09 -0.64
N VAL A 75 -8.16 -9.79 -1.48
CA VAL A 75 -8.06 -9.66 -2.94
C VAL A 75 -8.38 -8.22 -3.38
N ALA A 76 -9.47 -7.63 -2.89
CA ALA A 76 -9.88 -6.29 -3.27
C ALA A 76 -8.84 -5.23 -2.88
N PHE A 77 -8.34 -5.28 -1.64
CA PHE A 77 -7.31 -4.36 -1.19
C PHE A 77 -5.96 -4.59 -1.88
N SER A 78 -5.55 -5.83 -2.13
CA SER A 78 -4.34 -6.13 -2.91
C SER A 78 -4.42 -5.59 -4.34
N LEU A 79 -5.56 -5.79 -5.03
CA LEU A 79 -5.79 -5.23 -6.36
C LEU A 79 -5.78 -3.70 -6.34
N PHE A 80 -6.43 -3.09 -5.35
CA PHE A 80 -6.41 -1.64 -5.15
C PHE A 80 -4.98 -1.11 -4.99
N GLY A 81 -4.18 -1.75 -4.12
CA GLY A 81 -2.78 -1.41 -3.91
C GLY A 81 -1.94 -1.55 -5.18
N ALA A 82 -2.15 -2.62 -5.95
CA ALA A 82 -1.47 -2.84 -7.22
C ALA A 82 -1.81 -1.76 -8.25
N ILE A 83 -3.10 -1.41 -8.40
CA ILE A 83 -3.56 -0.36 -9.32
C ILE A 83 -2.95 1.00 -8.95
N ILE A 84 -3.01 1.37 -7.67
CA ILE A 84 -2.42 2.64 -7.21
C ILE A 84 -0.91 2.64 -7.43
N GLY A 85 -0.20 1.55 -7.08
CA GLY A 85 1.25 1.44 -7.27
C GLY A 85 1.68 1.51 -8.74
N LEU A 86 0.97 0.82 -9.64
CA LEU A 86 1.21 0.90 -11.07
C LEU A 86 0.93 2.31 -11.61
N GLY A 87 -0.18 2.92 -11.19
CA GLY A 87 -0.55 4.27 -11.60
C GLY A 87 0.43 5.34 -11.15
N THR A 88 0.88 5.28 -9.89
CA THR A 88 1.88 6.23 -9.35
C THR A 88 3.24 6.04 -10.01
N THR A 89 3.63 4.80 -10.31
CA THR A 89 4.86 4.53 -11.06
C THR A 89 4.79 5.07 -12.48
N ALA A 90 3.69 4.81 -13.20
CA ALA A 90 3.49 5.33 -14.55
C ALA A 90 3.52 6.86 -14.58
N LEU A 91 2.89 7.51 -13.59
CA LEU A 91 2.91 8.96 -13.45
C LEU A 91 4.32 9.50 -13.17
N ALA A 92 5.07 8.86 -12.26
CA ALA A 92 6.45 9.25 -11.96
C ALA A 92 7.40 9.08 -13.17
N LEU A 93 7.15 8.09 -14.03
CA LEU A 93 7.89 7.89 -15.28
C LEU A 93 7.51 8.92 -16.37
N ALA A 94 6.27 9.40 -16.36
CA ALA A 94 5.78 10.39 -17.33
C ALA A 94 6.19 11.83 -17.00
N MET A 95 6.55 12.12 -15.74
CA MET A 95 6.95 13.48 -15.33
C MET A 95 8.37 13.84 -15.77
N PRO A 96 8.62 15.10 -16.17
CA PRO A 96 9.97 15.58 -16.46
C PRO A 96 10.79 15.81 -15.16
N PRO A 97 12.13 15.86 -15.24
CA PRO A 97 12.99 16.23 -14.12
C PRO A 97 12.62 17.62 -13.55
N PRO A 98 12.73 17.86 -12.23
CA PRO A 98 13.25 16.95 -11.18
C PRO A 98 12.20 16.03 -10.55
N TRP A 99 10.94 16.12 -11.00
CA TRP A 99 9.79 15.45 -10.39
C TRP A 99 9.63 13.99 -10.83
N GLY A 100 9.99 13.72 -12.08
CA GLY A 100 10.12 12.35 -12.58
C GLY A 100 11.48 11.75 -12.28
N LEU A 101 11.56 10.41 -12.32
CA LEU A 101 12.76 9.71 -11.88
C LEU A 101 14.01 10.14 -12.65
N GLY A 102 13.95 10.57 -13.93
CA GLY A 102 15.01 11.33 -14.63
C GLY A 102 16.39 10.65 -14.82
N ILE A 103 16.73 9.69 -13.96
CA ILE A 103 17.71 8.64 -14.16
C ILE A 103 17.14 7.73 -15.24
N GLY A 104 17.90 7.58 -16.32
CA GLY A 104 17.61 6.60 -17.36
C GLY A 104 17.64 5.20 -16.77
N PHE A 105 16.51 4.77 -16.20
CA PHE A 105 16.16 3.37 -16.18
C PHE A 105 16.10 2.99 -17.66
N GLY A 106 17.16 2.36 -18.15
CA GLY A 106 17.20 1.80 -19.50
C GLY A 106 15.87 1.12 -19.76
N SER A 107 15.25 1.50 -20.87
CA SER A 107 13.90 1.15 -21.33
C SER A 107 13.38 -0.21 -20.85
N ASP A 108 12.83 -0.36 -19.64
CA ASP A 108 12.28 -1.64 -19.18
C ASP A 108 11.39 -1.46 -17.93
N LEU A 109 10.32 -2.28 -17.85
CA LEU A 109 9.27 -2.29 -16.83
C LEU A 109 9.74 -2.51 -15.37
N THR A 110 11.04 -2.56 -15.12
CA THR A 110 11.70 -2.89 -13.85
C THR A 110 11.20 -2.06 -12.66
N PRO A 111 11.03 -0.73 -12.74
CA PRO A 111 10.50 0.05 -11.63
C PRO A 111 9.06 -0.32 -11.26
N ALA A 112 8.21 -0.55 -12.27
CA ALA A 112 6.81 -0.94 -12.07
C ALA A 112 6.68 -2.33 -11.44
N VAL A 113 7.54 -3.27 -11.83
CA VAL A 113 7.59 -4.61 -11.22
C VAL A 113 8.03 -4.54 -9.76
N ILE A 114 9.07 -3.77 -9.44
CA ILE A 114 9.55 -3.60 -8.05
C ILE A 114 8.46 -2.95 -7.19
N VAL A 115 7.81 -1.89 -7.69
CA VAL A 115 6.70 -1.25 -6.97
C VAL A 115 5.55 -2.23 -6.75
N ALA A 116 5.12 -2.95 -7.79
CA ALA A 116 4.03 -3.93 -7.68
C ALA A 116 4.38 -5.08 -6.71
N ALA A 117 5.59 -5.63 -6.82
CA ALA A 117 6.07 -6.71 -5.96
C ALA A 117 6.21 -6.29 -4.49
N SER A 118 6.43 -5.01 -4.22
CA SER A 118 6.50 -4.45 -2.86
C SER A 118 5.11 -4.09 -2.32
N ALA A 119 4.27 -3.51 -3.16
CA ALA A 119 2.94 -3.00 -2.78
C ALA A 119 1.95 -4.13 -2.49
N VAL A 120 1.91 -5.18 -3.32
CA VAL A 120 0.96 -6.29 -3.14
C VAL A 120 1.06 -6.96 -1.75
N PRO A 121 2.24 -7.41 -1.30
CA PRO A 121 2.36 -8.01 0.03
C PRO A 121 2.21 -6.99 1.16
N ALA A 122 2.71 -5.76 1.02
CA ALA A 122 2.56 -4.72 2.02
C ALA A 122 1.09 -4.40 2.32
N VAL A 123 0.30 -4.24 1.25
CA VAL A 123 -1.11 -3.93 1.32
C VAL A 123 -1.88 -5.14 1.85
N ALA A 124 -1.61 -6.35 1.33
CA ALA A 124 -2.24 -7.57 1.85
C ALA A 124 -2.01 -7.75 3.36
N LEU A 125 -0.77 -7.60 3.82
CA LEU A 125 -0.40 -7.78 5.23
C LEU A 125 -0.93 -6.67 6.13
N GLY A 126 -0.89 -5.40 5.68
CA GLY A 126 -1.43 -4.27 6.43
C GLY A 126 -2.93 -4.38 6.65
N TRP A 127 -3.68 -4.77 5.61
CA TRP A 127 -5.12 -4.99 5.72
C TRP A 127 -5.47 -6.26 6.48
N TRP A 128 -4.68 -7.34 6.34
CA TRP A 128 -4.86 -8.54 7.14
C TRP A 128 -4.70 -8.26 8.64
N ALA A 129 -3.67 -7.50 9.03
CA ALA A 129 -3.45 -7.12 10.42
C ALA A 129 -4.63 -6.31 10.98
N ALA A 130 -5.11 -5.30 10.25
CA ALA A 130 -6.27 -4.50 10.65
C ALA A 130 -7.55 -5.33 10.75
N ALA A 131 -7.83 -6.17 9.76
CA ALA A 131 -9.01 -7.04 9.77
C ALA A 131 -8.95 -8.05 10.93
N ARG A 132 -7.78 -8.61 11.23
CA ARG A 132 -7.59 -9.55 12.33
C ARG A 132 -7.81 -8.88 13.69
N SER A 133 -7.27 -7.67 13.90
CA SER A 133 -7.47 -6.92 15.15
C SER A 133 -8.96 -6.62 15.39
N ALA A 134 -9.67 -6.14 14.36
CA ALA A 134 -11.10 -5.88 14.45
C ALA A 134 -11.93 -7.14 14.76
N LEU A 135 -11.56 -8.31 14.24
CA LEU A 135 -12.21 -9.58 14.58
C LEU A 135 -11.97 -10.00 16.04
N LEU A 136 -10.78 -9.74 16.57
CA LEU A 136 -10.45 -10.08 17.95
C LEU A 136 -11.20 -9.19 18.94
N ASP A 137 -11.39 -7.91 18.62
CA ASP A 137 -12.13 -6.98 19.46
C ASP A 137 -13.65 -7.24 19.42
N ASP A 138 -14.21 -7.61 18.26
CA ASP A 138 -15.60 -8.07 18.14
C ASP A 138 -15.85 -9.31 19.04
N LYS A 139 -14.92 -10.28 19.07
CA LYS A 139 -15.02 -11.48 19.93
C LYS A 139 -14.98 -11.15 21.41
N ARG A 140 -14.02 -10.33 21.84
CA ARG A 140 -13.90 -9.89 23.25
C ARG A 140 -15.15 -9.18 23.75
N SER A 141 -15.76 -8.37 22.89
CA SER A 141 -16.99 -7.64 23.21
C SER A 141 -18.19 -8.59 23.38
N ALA A 142 -18.24 -9.69 22.61
CA ALA A 142 -19.27 -10.71 22.74
C ALA A 142 -19.08 -11.60 23.99
N ASP A 143 -17.84 -11.90 24.38
CA ASP A 143 -17.54 -12.70 25.58
C ASP A 143 -17.76 -11.91 26.90
N SER A 144 -17.84 -10.58 26.82
CA SER A 144 -18.03 -9.68 27.98
C SER A 144 -19.49 -9.22 28.19
N ALA A 145 -20.41 -9.63 27.33
CA ALA A 145 -21.83 -9.25 27.33
C ALA A 145 -22.72 -10.42 27.77
#